data_AF-A0AAJ0L9I5-F1
#
_entry.id   AF-A0AAJ0L9I5-F1
#
_cell.length_a   1.000
_cell.length_b   1.000
_cell.length_c   1.000
_cell.angle_alpha   90.00
_cell.angle_beta   90.00
_cell.angle_gamma   90.00
#
_symmetry.space_group_name_H-M   'P 1'
#
loop_
_entity.id
_entity.type
_entity.pdbx_description
1 polymer ?
#
loop_
_entity_poly.entity_id
_entity_poly.type
_entity_poly.pdbx_seq_one_letter_code
_entity_poly.pdbx_strand_id
1 'polypeptide(L)'
;MNFVPGNPGFTVSGDITDGTVSADFGRSGIAKGSFTDTFNFIIDQTGLASGTLSTNTTRLKSSTDLDILSVFINGFAATKTIVGNAEFFEINNVAISSGETNKIVVNGMSRGNGSYAGTATFEPTAAVPEAGTWAIMLFGIGGIGSS
;
A
#
# COMPACT_ATOMS: atom_id res chain seq x y z
N MET A 1 -0.15 7.77 -14.85
CA MET A 1 0.35 8.97 -14.18
C MET A 1 1.18 8.57 -12.98
N ASN A 2 2.03 9.47 -12.49
CA ASN A 2 2.79 9.25 -11.28
C ASN A 2 2.19 10.09 -10.15
N PHE A 3 2.02 9.47 -8.99
CA PHE A 3 1.51 10.09 -7.78
C PHE A 3 2.53 9.94 -6.65
N VAL A 4 2.56 10.93 -5.77
CA VAL A 4 3.31 10.95 -4.51
C VAL A 4 2.37 11.38 -3.37
N PRO A 5 2.68 11.06 -2.11
CA PRO A 5 1.87 11.46 -0.97
C PRO A 5 1.55 12.96 -0.99
N GLY A 6 0.28 13.31 -0.74
CA GLY A 6 -0.23 14.67 -0.77
C GLY A 6 -0.83 15.10 -2.11
N ASN A 7 -0.72 14.29 -3.17
CA ASN A 7 -1.52 14.51 -4.38
C ASN A 7 -3.02 14.26 -4.09
N PRO A 8 -3.96 14.92 -4.80
CA PRO A 8 -5.40 14.72 -4.60
C PRO A 8 -5.89 13.28 -4.74
N GLY A 9 -5.14 12.43 -5.45
CA GLY A 9 -5.41 11.00 -5.59
C GLY A 9 -4.53 10.09 -4.73
N PHE A 10 -3.77 10.65 -3.77
CA PHE A 10 -2.92 9.89 -2.85
C PHE A 10 -2.68 10.65 -1.54
N THR A 11 -3.50 10.37 -0.53
CA THR A 11 -3.43 10.97 0.80
C THR A 11 -2.96 9.95 1.82
N VAL A 12 -2.12 10.38 2.75
CA VAL A 12 -1.46 9.51 3.75
C VAL A 12 -1.70 10.09 5.14
N SER A 13 -1.85 9.22 6.13
CA SER A 13 -1.98 9.54 7.55
C SER A 13 -1.11 8.61 8.39
N GLY A 14 -0.67 9.08 9.55
CA GLY A 14 0.26 8.37 10.45
C GLY A 14 1.68 8.91 10.39
N ASP A 15 2.58 8.25 11.11
CA ASP A 15 3.99 8.62 11.19
C ASP A 15 4.83 7.55 10.46
N ILE A 16 5.52 7.98 9.41
CA ILE A 16 6.34 7.11 8.57
C ILE A 16 7.62 6.64 9.27
N THR A 17 7.99 7.25 10.39
CA THR A 17 9.19 6.96 11.18
C THR A 17 8.89 6.19 12.47
N ASP A 18 7.67 6.29 13.01
CA ASP A 18 7.27 5.61 14.25
C ASP A 18 5.76 5.30 14.29
N GLY A 19 5.40 4.08 13.90
CA GLY A 19 4.03 3.57 14.03
C GLY A 19 3.36 3.21 12.71
N THR A 20 2.03 3.08 12.77
CA THR A 20 1.22 2.67 11.63
C THR A 20 1.01 3.80 10.64
N VAL A 21 0.89 3.44 9.37
CA VAL A 21 0.58 4.37 8.29
C VAL A 21 -0.65 3.87 7.54
N SER A 22 -1.55 4.77 7.19
CA SER A 22 -2.69 4.47 6.31
C SER A 22 -2.75 5.44 5.15
N ALA A 23 -3.33 5.01 4.05
CA ALA A 23 -3.47 5.85 2.87
C ALA A 23 -4.75 5.57 2.10
N ASP A 24 -5.29 6.62 1.48
CA ASP A 24 -6.30 6.54 0.44
C ASP A 24 -5.63 6.90 -0.89
N PHE A 25 -5.89 6.12 -1.92
CA PHE A 25 -5.36 6.37 -3.25
C PHE A 25 -6.40 6.08 -4.33
N GLY A 26 -6.32 6.76 -5.46
CA GLY A 26 -7.32 6.61 -6.50
C GLY A 26 -7.22 7.64 -7.59
N ARG A 27 -8.08 7.46 -8.59
CA ARG A 27 -8.20 8.39 -9.70
C ARG A 27 -9.61 8.35 -10.26
N SER A 28 -10.13 9.52 -10.61
CA SER A 28 -11.39 9.70 -11.33
C SER A 28 -11.15 10.41 -12.66
N GLY A 29 -12.14 10.34 -13.55
CA GLY A 29 -12.06 11.01 -14.85
C GLY A 29 -10.99 10.45 -15.77
N ILE A 30 -10.71 9.14 -15.70
CA ILE A 30 -9.72 8.50 -16.55
C ILE A 30 -10.24 8.53 -17.99
N ALA A 31 -9.51 9.20 -18.86
CA ALA A 31 -9.84 9.30 -20.28
C ALA A 31 -9.81 7.94 -20.97
N LYS A 32 -10.55 7.81 -22.07
CA LYS A 32 -10.63 6.57 -22.85
C LYS A 32 -9.24 6.10 -23.30
N GLY A 33 -8.96 4.81 -23.12
CA GLY A 33 -7.71 4.17 -23.52
C GLY A 33 -7.05 3.39 -22.38
N SER A 34 -5.90 2.79 -22.69
CA SER A 34 -5.05 2.16 -21.69
C SER A 34 -4.40 3.20 -20.80
N PHE A 35 -4.22 2.87 -19.53
CA PHE A 35 -3.50 3.69 -18.58
C PHE A 35 -2.64 2.84 -17.65
N THR A 36 -1.60 3.48 -17.13
CA THR A 36 -0.79 2.99 -16.03
C THR A 36 -0.66 4.11 -15.03
N ASP A 37 -1.11 3.88 -13.80
CA ASP A 37 -0.95 4.79 -12.67
C ASP A 37 0.03 4.18 -11.67
N THR A 38 0.95 4.98 -11.16
CA THR A 38 2.01 4.56 -10.23
C THR A 38 2.03 5.49 -9.03
N PHE A 39 1.81 4.93 -7.84
CA PHE A 39 1.85 5.63 -6.56
C PHE A 39 3.17 5.29 -5.88
N ASN A 40 4.06 6.25 -5.79
CA ASN A 40 5.39 6.07 -5.21
C ASN A 40 5.40 6.60 -3.78
N PHE A 41 5.95 5.84 -2.84
CA PHE A 41 6.03 6.24 -1.43
C PHE A 41 7.26 5.64 -0.76
N ILE A 42 7.68 6.26 0.34
CA ILE A 42 8.76 5.80 1.21
C ILE A 42 8.17 5.73 2.62
N ILE A 43 8.52 4.67 3.35
CA ILE A 43 8.25 4.53 4.77
C ILE A 43 9.60 4.27 5.42
N ASP A 44 9.96 5.05 6.44
CA ASP A 44 11.28 4.96 7.10
C ASP A 44 11.28 3.89 8.20
N GLN A 45 10.45 2.86 8.03
CA GLN A 45 10.29 1.72 8.93
C GLN A 45 10.16 0.43 8.12
N THR A 46 10.67 -0.66 8.67
CA THR A 46 10.43 -2.01 8.13
C THR A 46 9.11 -2.55 8.67
N GLY A 47 8.31 -3.16 7.79
CA GLY A 47 7.02 -3.70 8.20
C GLY A 47 6.26 -4.40 7.10
N LEU A 48 4.97 -4.58 7.33
CA LEU A 48 4.05 -5.24 6.41
C LEU A 48 2.99 -4.25 5.94
N ALA A 49 2.74 -4.26 4.63
CA ALA A 49 1.68 -3.49 4.00
C ALA A 49 0.59 -4.38 3.42
N SER A 50 -0.64 -3.92 3.52
CA SER A 50 -1.82 -4.54 2.93
C SER A 50 -2.65 -3.46 2.23
N GLY A 51 -3.52 -3.85 1.31
CA GLY A 51 -4.37 -2.88 0.65
C GLY A 51 -5.44 -3.48 -0.21
N THR A 52 -6.44 -2.64 -0.50
CA THR A 52 -7.53 -2.94 -1.41
C THR A 52 -7.66 -1.88 -2.48
N LEU A 53 -8.22 -2.24 -3.62
CA LEU A 53 -8.65 -1.32 -4.67
C LEU A 53 -9.97 -1.81 -5.25
N SER A 54 -10.85 -0.88 -5.61
CA SER A 54 -12.09 -1.20 -6.29
C SER A 54 -12.43 -0.20 -7.39
N THR A 55 -13.19 -0.69 -8.36
CA THR A 55 -13.89 0.12 -9.35
C THR A 55 -15.29 -0.42 -9.55
N ASN A 56 -16.19 0.41 -10.05
CA ASN A 56 -17.55 0.02 -10.41
C ASN A 56 -18.03 0.87 -11.58
N THR A 57 -19.02 0.37 -12.30
CA THR A 57 -19.66 1.09 -13.40
C THR A 57 -21.17 1.07 -13.29
N THR A 58 -21.79 2.18 -13.72
CA THR A 58 -23.25 2.27 -13.89
C THR A 58 -23.74 1.28 -14.94
N ARG A 59 -22.95 1.06 -16.00
CA ARG A 59 -23.30 0.13 -17.09
C ARG A 59 -22.04 -0.38 -17.77
N LEU A 60 -21.93 -1.70 -17.89
CA LEU A 60 -20.85 -2.35 -18.63
C LEU A 60 -20.75 -1.79 -20.06
N LYS A 61 -19.51 -1.64 -20.54
CA LYS A 61 -19.15 -1.08 -21.85
C LYS A 61 -19.54 0.39 -22.06
N SER A 62 -20.00 1.11 -21.04
CA SER A 62 -20.30 2.55 -21.12
C SER A 62 -19.06 3.41 -20.89
N SER A 63 -19.17 4.74 -20.93
CA SER A 63 -18.04 5.63 -20.70
C SER A 63 -17.47 5.55 -19.27
N THR A 64 -18.27 5.18 -18.27
CA THR A 64 -17.80 5.02 -16.88
C THR A 64 -17.23 3.63 -16.59
N ASP A 65 -17.32 2.71 -17.56
CA ASP A 65 -16.72 1.39 -17.45
C ASP A 65 -15.19 1.47 -17.49
N LEU A 66 -14.58 0.78 -16.54
CA LEU A 66 -13.15 0.73 -16.31
C LEU A 66 -12.78 -0.72 -16.09
N ASP A 67 -11.90 -1.24 -16.94
CA ASP A 67 -11.36 -2.59 -16.81
C ASP A 67 -9.99 -2.49 -16.14
N ILE A 68 -9.87 -2.81 -14.85
CA ILE A 68 -8.55 -2.93 -14.20
C ILE A 68 -7.94 -4.28 -14.59
N LEU A 69 -6.77 -4.21 -15.22
CA LEU A 69 -6.04 -5.37 -15.75
C LEU A 69 -5.12 -5.98 -14.70
N SER A 70 -4.45 -5.14 -13.91
CA SER A 70 -3.58 -5.59 -12.82
C SER A 70 -3.33 -4.50 -11.79
N VAL A 71 -3.10 -4.94 -10.56
CA VAL A 71 -2.59 -4.11 -9.46
C VAL A 71 -1.38 -4.82 -8.86
N PHE A 72 -0.29 -4.09 -8.71
CA PHE A 72 0.94 -4.60 -8.10
C PHE A 72 1.39 -3.71 -6.95
N ILE A 73 1.94 -4.31 -5.89
CA ILE A 73 2.73 -3.60 -4.87
C ILE A 73 4.14 -4.17 -4.91
N ASN A 74 5.14 -3.34 -5.23
CA ASN A 74 6.55 -3.77 -5.36
C ASN A 74 6.76 -4.99 -6.27
N GLY A 75 5.88 -5.19 -7.26
CA GLY A 75 5.92 -6.33 -8.17
C GLY A 75 5.10 -7.55 -7.72
N PHE A 76 4.57 -7.58 -6.51
CA PHE A 76 3.63 -8.60 -6.06
C PHE A 76 2.22 -8.29 -6.55
N ALA A 77 1.56 -9.26 -7.19
CA ALA A 77 0.24 -9.09 -7.78
C ALA A 77 -0.87 -9.17 -6.73
N ALA A 78 -1.84 -8.26 -6.80
CA ALA A 78 -3.07 -8.35 -6.04
C ALA A 78 -4.03 -9.38 -6.66
N THR A 79 -4.83 -10.02 -5.81
CA THR A 79 -5.87 -10.97 -6.22
C THR A 79 -7.11 -10.21 -6.67
N LYS A 80 -7.65 -10.56 -7.84
CA LYS A 80 -8.86 -9.92 -8.41
C LYS A 80 -10.12 -10.75 -8.11
N THR A 81 -11.19 -10.06 -7.70
CA THR A 81 -12.53 -10.60 -7.54
C THR A 81 -13.54 -9.69 -8.26
N ILE A 82 -14.52 -10.26 -8.96
CA ILE A 82 -15.58 -9.51 -9.64
C ILE A 82 -16.92 -9.82 -8.97
N VAL A 83 -17.68 -8.78 -8.62
CA VAL A 83 -19.04 -8.91 -8.06
C VAL A 83 -19.97 -7.96 -8.80
N GLY A 84 -20.86 -8.51 -9.63
CA GLY A 84 -21.73 -7.71 -10.49
C GLY A 84 -20.91 -6.85 -11.47
N ASN A 85 -21.08 -5.53 -11.39
CA ASN A 85 -20.33 -4.55 -12.21
C ASN A 85 -19.05 -4.04 -11.54
N ALA A 86 -18.77 -4.48 -10.31
CA ALA A 86 -17.63 -4.01 -9.54
C ALA A 86 -16.46 -4.99 -9.62
N GLU A 87 -15.25 -4.45 -9.66
CA GLU A 87 -14.01 -5.19 -9.57
C GLU A 87 -13.32 -4.83 -8.26
N PHE A 88 -12.77 -5.82 -7.58
CA PHE A 88 -12.05 -5.70 -6.31
C PHE A 88 -10.67 -6.33 -6.45
N PHE A 89 -9.67 -5.70 -5.84
CA PHE A 89 -8.30 -6.16 -5.77
C PHE A 89 -7.86 -6.13 -4.32
N GLU A 90 -7.20 -7.19 -3.87
CA GLU A 90 -6.69 -7.32 -2.50
C GLU A 90 -5.29 -7.92 -2.51
N ILE A 91 -4.45 -7.39 -1.63
CA ILE A 91 -3.14 -7.97 -1.33
C ILE A 91 -2.81 -7.74 0.15
N ASN A 92 -2.18 -8.73 0.77
CA ASN A 92 -1.91 -8.73 2.20
C ASN A 92 -0.44 -9.05 2.48
N ASN A 93 0.09 -8.45 3.55
CA ASN A 93 1.40 -8.78 4.13
C ASN A 93 2.58 -8.66 3.15
N VAL A 94 2.57 -7.61 2.31
CA VAL A 94 3.70 -7.26 1.45
C VAL A 94 4.80 -6.64 2.30
N ALA A 95 6.00 -7.20 2.27
CA ALA A 95 7.13 -6.65 2.99
C ALA A 95 7.55 -5.28 2.43
N ILE A 96 7.76 -4.33 3.35
CA ILE A 96 8.29 -3.00 3.08
C ILE A 96 9.60 -2.84 3.85
N SER A 97 10.65 -2.42 3.15
CA SER A 97 11.94 -2.10 3.75
C SER A 97 12.02 -0.61 4.07
N SER A 98 12.58 -0.28 5.24
CA SER A 98 12.81 1.10 5.67
C SER A 98 13.63 1.89 4.64
N GLY A 99 13.17 3.10 4.32
CA GLY A 99 13.88 4.07 3.46
C GLY A 99 13.88 3.75 1.96
N GLU A 100 13.33 2.60 1.56
CA GLU A 100 13.28 2.19 0.16
C GLU A 100 12.07 2.79 -0.58
N THR A 101 12.22 3.02 -1.89
CA THR A 101 11.10 3.47 -2.72
C THR A 101 10.16 2.30 -3.03
N ASN A 102 8.94 2.40 -2.51
CA ASN A 102 7.87 1.45 -2.75
C ASN A 102 6.90 2.01 -3.81
N LYS A 103 6.23 1.10 -4.52
CA LYS A 103 5.26 1.49 -5.56
C LYS A 103 4.04 0.60 -5.62
N ILE A 104 2.87 1.24 -5.71
CA ILE A 104 1.63 0.61 -6.17
C ILE A 104 1.46 0.94 -7.65
N VAL A 105 1.31 -0.07 -8.50
CA VAL A 105 1.12 0.09 -9.95
C VAL A 105 -0.25 -0.44 -10.33
N VAL A 106 -1.09 0.41 -10.92
CA VAL A 106 -2.43 0.07 -11.42
C VAL A 106 -2.40 0.18 -12.94
N ASN A 107 -2.67 -0.93 -13.63
CA ASN A 107 -2.81 -0.95 -15.07
C ASN A 107 -4.26 -1.25 -15.44
N GLY A 108 -4.82 -0.51 -16.39
CA GLY A 108 -6.19 -0.72 -16.82
C GLY A 108 -6.49 -0.17 -18.19
N MET A 109 -7.76 -0.33 -18.59
CA MET A 109 -8.33 0.26 -19.79
C MET A 109 -9.63 0.98 -19.41
N SER A 110 -9.67 2.29 -19.63
CA SER A 110 -10.88 3.07 -19.45
C SER A 110 -11.64 3.24 -20.76
N ARG A 111 -12.97 3.32 -20.66
CA ARG A 111 -13.84 3.63 -21.80
C ARG A 111 -14.20 5.11 -21.93
N GLY A 112 -13.79 6.00 -21.01
CA GLY A 112 -13.95 7.44 -21.18
C GLY A 112 -13.94 8.31 -19.93
N ASN A 113 -14.52 7.86 -18.82
CA ASN A 113 -14.67 8.58 -17.56
C ASN A 113 -14.69 7.58 -16.40
N GLY A 114 -13.79 6.59 -16.45
CA GLY A 114 -13.69 5.57 -15.42
C GLY A 114 -13.04 6.10 -14.15
N SER A 115 -13.27 5.42 -13.03
CA SER A 115 -12.68 5.76 -11.74
C SER A 115 -12.41 4.53 -10.89
N TYR A 116 -11.35 4.58 -10.09
CA TYR A 116 -11.07 3.59 -9.05
C TYR A 116 -10.61 4.29 -7.76
N ALA A 117 -10.77 3.60 -6.64
CA ALA A 117 -10.28 4.01 -5.34
C ALA A 117 -9.77 2.81 -4.56
N GLY A 118 -8.82 3.04 -3.66
CA GLY A 118 -8.20 2.02 -2.84
C GLY A 118 -7.74 2.57 -1.50
N THR A 119 -7.55 1.67 -0.56
CA THR A 119 -7.00 1.94 0.76
C THR A 119 -5.77 1.07 0.97
N ALA A 120 -4.78 1.60 1.66
CA ALA A 120 -3.57 0.88 2.05
C ALA A 120 -3.30 1.09 3.53
N THR A 121 -2.73 0.07 4.16
CA THR A 121 -2.26 0.12 5.55
C THR A 121 -0.86 -0.44 5.63
N PHE A 122 -0.11 0.05 6.59
CA PHE A 122 1.21 -0.42 6.96
C PHE A 122 1.30 -0.54 8.47
N GLU A 123 1.86 -1.65 8.93
CA GLU A 123 2.19 -1.89 10.32
C GLU A 123 3.68 -2.19 10.45
N PRO A 124 4.42 -1.45 11.30
CA PRO A 124 5.83 -1.71 11.52
C PRO A 124 5.99 -3.07 12.20
N THR A 125 6.78 -3.95 11.61
CA THR A 125 7.25 -5.14 12.32
C THR A 125 8.44 -4.67 13.11
N ALA A 126 8.25 -4.38 14.39
CA ALA A 126 9.31 -3.88 15.26
C ALA A 126 10.62 -4.61 14.97
N ALA A 127 11.73 -3.87 14.84
CA ALA A 127 13.02 -4.48 15.05
C ALA A 127 12.95 -5.07 16.46
N VAL A 128 12.81 -6.39 16.56
CA VAL A 128 12.92 -7.10 17.83
C VAL A 128 14.17 -6.53 18.48
N PRO A 129 14.10 -5.90 19.68
CA PRO A 129 15.30 -5.46 20.36
C PRO A 129 16.17 -6.69 20.49
N GLU A 130 17.23 -6.73 19.67
CA GLU A 130 18.14 -7.87 19.59
C GLU A 130 18.57 -8.20 21.01
N ALA A 131 18.75 -9.48 21.30
CA ALA A 131 18.93 -10.07 22.63
C ALA A 131 19.94 -9.37 23.59
N GLY A 132 20.69 -8.36 23.14
CA GLY A 132 21.51 -7.46 23.94
C GLY A 132 20.76 -6.67 25.03
N THR A 133 19.50 -6.26 24.83
CA THR A 133 18.75 -5.58 25.91
C THR A 133 18.46 -6.52 27.09
N TRP A 134 18.20 -7.80 26.79
CA TRP A 134 18.06 -8.85 27.80
C TRP A 134 19.41 -9.24 28.42
N ALA A 135 20.49 -9.23 27.62
CA ALA A 135 21.84 -9.50 28.12
C ALA A 135 22.29 -8.43 29.13
N ILE A 136 22.00 -7.14 28.91
CA ILE A 136 22.32 -6.07 29.86
C ILE A 136 21.53 -6.22 31.18
N MET A 137 20.27 -6.69 31.11
CA MET A 137 19.45 -6.98 32.30
C MET A 137 19.98 -8.19 33.09
N LEU A 138 20.61 -9.18 32.45
CA LEU A 138 21.28 -10.29 33.16
C LEU A 138 22.66 -9.87 33.72
N PHE A 139 23.47 -9.13 32.96
CA PHE A 139 24.78 -8.68 33.42
C PHE A 139 24.70 -7.64 34.55
N GLY A 140 23.65 -6.82 34.59
CA GLY A 140 23.40 -5.86 35.68
C GLY A 140 23.08 -6.48 37.04
N ILE A 141 22.57 -7.72 37.07
CA ILE A 141 22.25 -8.44 38.33
C ILE A 141 23.39 -9.39 38.73
N GLY A 142 24.19 -9.89 37.78
CA GLY A 142 25.33 -10.77 38.05
C GLY A 142 26.60 -10.09 38.55
N GLY A 143 26.70 -8.76 38.50
CA GLY A 143 27.90 -7.98 38.85
C GLY A 143 28.00 -7.50 40.31
N ILE A 144 26.98 -7.70 41.14
CA ILE A 144 26.94 -7.21 42.54
C ILE A 144 26.93 -8.41 43.51
N GLY A 145 27.91 -9.30 43.36
CA GLY A 145 28.01 -10.53 44.14
C GLY A 145 29.42 -11.11 44.23
N SER A 146 30.45 -10.27 44.31
CA SER A 146 31.77 -10.69 44.82
C SER A 146 32.55 -9.48 45.37
N SER A 147 32.33 -9.19 46.64
CA SER A 147 33.29 -8.54 47.54
C SER A 147 32.84 -8.74 48.98
#